data_AF-A0A1X1KX03-F1
#
_entry.id   AF-A0A1X1KX03-F1
#
_cell.length_a   1.000
_cell.length_b   1.000
_cell.length_c   1.000
_cell.angle_alpha   90.00
_cell.angle_beta   90.00
_cell.angle_gamma   90.00
#
_symmetry.space_group_name_H-M   'P 1'
#
loop_
_entity.id
_entity.type
_entity.pdbx_description
1 polymer ?
#
loop_
_entity_poly.entity_id
_entity_poly.type
_entity_poly.pdbx_seq_one_letter_code
_entity_poly.pdbx_strand_id
1 'polypeptide(L)'
;MKKLFRIHFTAIAVIDLLLFAFFNKRPETSLEWLLLSGFIFLLTQGLLLFRLVVRLKHQFAEIYPQINKKIRFYYLGVLSIDFLFFVLLAFISSQRFYSLMPIITACHSTLYYMTADYLREHYPDFYDKHISLWECL
;
A
#
# COMPACT_ATOMS: atom_id res chain seq x y z
N MET A 1 0.56 -8.09 15.18
CA MET A 1 0.59 -7.11 14.06
C MET A 1 0.85 -7.73 12.70
N LYS A 2 1.73 -8.73 12.63
CA LYS A 2 2.14 -9.45 11.41
C LYS A 2 1.01 -9.76 10.43
N LYS A 3 -0.09 -10.33 10.92
CA LYS A 3 -1.24 -10.71 10.08
C LYS A 3 -1.93 -9.51 9.42
N LEU A 4 -2.11 -8.43 10.17
CA LEU A 4 -2.73 -7.20 9.69
C LEU A 4 -1.87 -6.55 8.58
N PHE A 5 -0.56 -6.46 8.81
CA PHE A 5 0.40 -6.00 7.82
C PHE A 5 0.44 -6.88 6.57
N ARG A 6 0.44 -8.22 6.73
CA ARG A 6 0.40 -9.15 5.59
C ARG A 6 -0.86 -9.00 4.75
N ILE A 7 -2.05 -8.96 5.36
CA ILE A 7 -3.31 -8.80 4.62
C ILE A 7 -3.31 -7.49 3.85
N HIS A 8 -2.88 -6.41 4.50
CA HIS A 8 -2.80 -5.10 3.87
C HIS A 8 -1.81 -5.09 2.70
N PHE A 9 -0.61 -5.63 2.88
CA PHE A 9 0.38 -5.74 1.82
C PHE A 9 -0.09 -6.64 0.66
N THR A 10 -0.75 -7.77 0.96
CA THR A 10 -1.35 -8.61 -0.08
C THR A 10 -2.42 -7.85 -0.85
N ALA A 11 -3.24 -7.04 -0.18
CA ALA A 11 -4.20 -6.19 -0.88
C ALA A 11 -3.51 -5.18 -1.80
N ILE A 12 -2.47 -4.47 -1.34
CA ILE A 12 -1.66 -3.58 -2.20
C ILE A 12 -1.12 -4.34 -3.42
N ALA A 13 -0.48 -5.49 -3.21
CA ALA A 13 0.11 -6.27 -4.29
C ALA A 13 -0.94 -6.78 -5.30
N VAL A 14 -2.13 -7.15 -4.84
CA VAL A 14 -3.24 -7.54 -5.72
C VAL A 14 -3.73 -6.34 -6.53
N ILE A 15 -3.87 -5.16 -5.91
CA ILE A 15 -4.28 -3.94 -6.62
C ILE A 15 -3.23 -3.55 -7.66
N ASP A 16 -1.94 -3.56 -7.31
CA ASP A 16 -0.83 -3.29 -8.23
C ASP A 16 -0.86 -4.26 -9.43
N LEU A 17 -1.10 -5.55 -9.18
CA LEU A 17 -1.21 -6.57 -10.23
C LEU A 17 -2.42 -6.35 -11.14
N LEU A 18 -3.57 -5.98 -10.58
CA LEU A 18 -4.76 -5.63 -11.35
C LEU A 18 -4.51 -4.42 -12.25
N LEU A 19 -3.83 -3.41 -11.72
CA LEU A 19 -3.47 -2.20 -12.45
C LEU A 19 -2.46 -2.50 -13.57
N PHE A 20 -1.47 -3.36 -13.30
CA PHE A 20 -0.56 -3.87 -14.31
C PHE A 20 -1.29 -4.61 -15.44
N ALA A 21 -2.22 -5.51 -15.09
CA ALA A 21 -3.01 -6.25 -16.07
C ALA A 21 -3.89 -5.32 -16.92
N PHE A 22 -4.47 -4.28 -16.30
CA PHE A 22 -5.29 -3.27 -16.96
C PHE A 22 -4.50 -2.50 -18.03
N PHE A 23 -3.33 -1.95 -17.68
CA PHE A 23 -2.50 -1.20 -18.63
C PHE A 23 -1.91 -2.09 -19.73
N ASN A 24 -1.60 -3.35 -19.43
CA ASN A 24 -1.08 -4.29 -20.43
C ASN A 24 -2.15 -4.67 -21.47
N LYS A 25 -3.41 -4.89 -21.04
CA LYS A 25 -4.50 -5.30 -21.96
C LYS A 25 -5.13 -4.15 -22.73
N ARG A 26 -4.97 -2.90 -22.30
CA ARG A 26 -5.56 -1.72 -22.94
C ARG A 26 -4.54 -0.61 -23.19
N PRO A 27 -3.54 -0.84 -24.05
CA PRO A 27 -2.51 0.16 -24.35
C PRO A 27 -3.05 1.40 -25.08
N GLU A 28 -4.28 1.39 -25.60
CA GLU A 28 -4.89 2.54 -26.31
C GLU A 28 -5.96 3.26 -25.47
N THR A 29 -5.95 3.07 -24.14
CA THR A 29 -6.89 3.78 -23.25
C THR A 29 -6.67 5.30 -23.34
N SER A 30 -7.75 6.09 -23.46
CA SER A 30 -7.64 7.54 -23.51
C SER A 30 -7.09 8.11 -22.19
N LEU A 31 -6.42 9.26 -22.26
CA LEU A 31 -5.82 9.93 -21.11
C LEU A 31 -6.84 10.21 -19.99
N GLU A 32 -8.08 10.56 -20.35
CA GLU A 32 -9.16 10.78 -19.37
C GLU A 32 -9.50 9.51 -18.58
N TRP A 33 -9.64 8.38 -19.26
CA TRP A 33 -9.91 7.08 -18.62
C TRP A 33 -8.72 6.60 -17.78
N LEU A 34 -7.49 6.85 -18.25
CA LEU A 34 -6.27 6.59 -17.49
C LEU A 34 -6.29 7.38 -16.18
N LEU A 35 -6.44 8.70 -16.24
CA LEU A 35 -6.49 9.58 -15.06
C LEU A 35 -7.62 9.20 -14.11
N LEU A 36 -8.81 8.90 -14.62
CA LEU A 36 -9.93 8.44 -13.78
C LEU A 36 -9.57 7.15 -13.04
N SER A 37 -9.03 6.16 -13.75
CA SER A 37 -8.63 4.88 -13.14
C SER A 37 -7.50 5.05 -12.12
N GLY A 38 -6.49 5.89 -12.42
CA GLY A 38 -5.40 6.21 -11.50
C GLY A 38 -5.88 6.94 -10.25
N PHE A 39 -6.86 7.84 -10.39
CA PHE A 39 -7.45 8.54 -9.25
C PHE A 39 -8.25 7.58 -8.34
N ILE A 40 -9.04 6.68 -8.93
CA ILE A 40 -9.76 5.63 -8.19
C ILE A 40 -8.78 4.72 -7.46
N PHE A 41 -7.67 4.35 -8.10
CA PHE A 41 -6.60 3.58 -7.48
C PHE A 41 -6.02 4.30 -6.26
N LEU A 42 -5.66 5.58 -6.40
CA LEU A 42 -5.10 6.40 -5.31
C LEU A 42 -6.08 6.49 -4.12
N LEU A 43 -7.36 6.73 -4.39
CA LEU A 43 -8.40 6.73 -3.35
C LEU A 43 -8.53 5.37 -2.65
N THR A 44 -8.51 4.29 -3.43
CA THR A 44 -8.61 2.92 -2.90
C THR A 44 -7.44 2.60 -1.98
N GLN A 45 -6.21 2.93 -2.38
CA GLN A 45 -5.02 2.78 -1.54
C GLN A 45 -5.07 3.64 -0.28
N GLY A 46 -5.52 4.90 -0.40
CA GLY A 46 -5.72 5.79 0.75
C GLY A 46 -6.71 5.22 1.77
N LEU A 47 -7.84 4.68 1.31
CA LEU A 47 -8.83 4.03 2.17
C LEU A 47 -8.29 2.76 2.82
N LEU A 48 -7.55 1.95 2.06
CA LEU A 48 -6.89 0.74 2.56
C LEU A 48 -5.93 1.10 3.71
N LEU A 49 -5.11 2.14 3.53
CA LEU A 49 -4.13 2.61 4.52
C LEU A 49 -4.81 3.17 5.76
N PHE A 50 -5.88 3.96 5.57
CA PHE A 50 -6.69 4.47 6.68
C PHE A 50 -7.25 3.32 7.53
N ARG A 51 -7.81 2.30 6.89
CA ARG A 51 -8.33 1.11 7.57
C ARG A 51 -7.25 0.37 8.37
N LEU A 52 -6.04 0.23 7.82
CA LEU A 52 -4.91 -0.35 8.54
C LEU A 52 -4.59 0.45 9.81
N VAL A 53 -4.49 1.78 9.70
CA VAL A 53 -4.16 2.67 10.81
C VAL A 53 -5.20 2.58 11.93
N VAL A 54 -6.49 2.59 11.59
CA VAL A 54 -7.59 2.47 12.56
C VAL A 54 -7.48 1.14 13.32
N ARG A 55 -7.20 0.04 12.63
CA ARG A 55 -7.05 -1.29 13.25
C ARG A 55 -5.82 -1.39 14.13
N LEU A 56 -4.69 -0.85 13.68
CA LEU A 56 -3.48 -0.78 14.49
C LEU A 56 -3.72 0.01 15.79
N LYS A 57 -4.40 1.16 15.69
CA LYS A 57 -4.77 1.97 16.86
C LYS A 57 -5.66 1.20 17.83
N HIS A 58 -6.66 0.49 17.32
CA HIS A 58 -7.60 -0.24 18.16
C HIS A 58 -6.97 -1.47 18.81
N GLN A 59 -6.26 -2.30 18.05
CA GLN A 59 -5.76 -3.61 18.53
C GLN A 59 -4.47 -3.50 19.34
N PHE A 60 -3.73 -2.40 19.15
CA PHE A 60 -2.42 -2.18 19.75
C PHE A 60 -2.35 -0.81 20.45
N ALA A 61 -3.46 -0.34 21.02
CA ALA A 61 -3.57 0.97 21.66
C ALA A 61 -2.45 1.26 22.68
N GLU A 62 -2.00 0.23 23.39
CA GLU A 62 -0.92 0.31 24.38
C GLU A 62 0.41 0.76 23.78
N ILE A 63 0.85 0.16 22.68
CA ILE A 63 2.14 0.48 22.05
C ILE A 63 2.03 1.43 20.86
N TYR A 64 0.81 1.69 20.39
CA TYR A 64 0.56 2.55 19.24
C TYR A 64 1.25 3.91 19.35
N PRO A 65 1.24 4.64 20.49
CA PRO A 65 1.94 5.91 20.61
C PRO A 65 3.44 5.82 20.31
N GLN A 66 4.08 4.71 20.66
CA GLN A 66 5.51 4.47 20.47
C GLN A 66 5.83 4.16 19.00
N ILE A 67 4.99 3.34 18.35
CA ILE A 67 5.17 2.97 16.94
C ILE A 67 4.57 3.97 15.94
N ASN A 68 3.76 4.93 16.41
CA ASN A 68 2.99 5.85 15.55
C ASN A 68 3.87 6.55 14.53
N LYS A 69 5.06 7.03 14.91
CA LYS A 69 5.99 7.69 13.98
C LYS A 69 6.38 6.77 12.82
N LYS A 70 6.69 5.50 13.09
CA LYS A 70 7.07 4.52 12.06
C LYS A 70 5.90 4.13 11.18
N ILE A 71 4.72 3.90 11.76
CA ILE A 71 3.48 3.69 10.99
C ILE A 71 3.17 4.90 10.10
N ARG A 72 3.44 6.12 10.58
CA ARG A 72 3.29 7.35 9.80
C ARG A 72 4.21 7.41 8.60
N PHE A 73 5.49 7.09 8.79
CA PHE A 73 6.43 7.01 7.67
C PHE A 73 6.03 5.95 6.65
N TYR A 74 5.57 4.79 7.11
CA TYR A 74 5.09 3.72 6.22
C TYR A 74 3.95 4.20 5.31
N TYR A 75 2.85 4.73 5.86
CA TYR A 75 1.72 5.16 5.02
C TYR A 75 2.05 6.38 4.17
N LEU A 76 2.84 7.34 4.69
CA LEU A 76 3.24 8.51 3.91
C LEU A 76 4.10 8.08 2.73
N GLY A 77 4.99 7.11 2.94
CA GLY A 77 5.82 6.54 1.88
C GLY A 77 4.98 5.89 0.78
N VAL A 78 4.05 5.00 1.14
CA VAL A 78 3.16 4.34 0.16
C VAL A 78 2.34 5.38 -0.61
N LEU A 79 1.68 6.29 0.10
CA LEU A 79 0.85 7.33 -0.53
C LEU A 79 1.67 8.27 -1.43
N SER A 80 2.92 8.56 -1.06
CA SER A 80 3.82 9.40 -1.86
C SER A 80 4.26 8.70 -3.14
N ILE A 81 4.50 7.38 -3.10
CA ILE A 81 4.81 6.58 -4.28
C ILE A 81 3.58 6.53 -5.20
N ASP A 82 2.39 6.26 -4.66
CA ASP A 82 1.13 6.24 -5.42
C ASP A 82 0.83 7.60 -6.06
N PHE A 83 1.03 8.69 -5.30
CA PHE A 83 0.84 10.04 -5.82
C PHE A 83 1.84 10.37 -6.92
N LEU A 84 3.11 10.04 -6.74
CA LEU A 84 4.14 10.22 -7.78
C LEU A 84 3.78 9.42 -9.04
N PHE A 85 3.34 8.16 -8.87
CA PHE A 85 2.87 7.33 -9.96
C PHE A 85 1.69 7.97 -10.71
N PHE A 86 0.72 8.51 -9.98
CA PHE A 86 -0.42 9.23 -10.56
C PHE A 86 -0.01 10.50 -11.32
N VAL A 87 0.94 11.27 -10.79
CA VAL A 87 1.48 12.45 -11.49
C VAL A 87 2.17 12.02 -12.78
N LEU A 88 2.98 10.97 -12.75
CA LEU A 88 3.60 10.42 -13.96
C LEU A 88 2.54 9.93 -14.97
N LEU A 89 1.38 9.46 -14.49
CA LEU A 89 0.24 9.07 -15.32
C LEU A 89 -0.24 10.20 -16.24
N ALA A 90 -0.14 11.45 -15.79
CA ALA A 90 -0.59 12.61 -16.55
C ALA A 90 0.38 13.01 -17.69
N PHE A 91 1.64 12.58 -17.64
CA PHE A 91 2.69 13.06 -18.57
C PHE A 91 3.20 12.00 -19.55
N ILE A 92 2.98 10.72 -19.27
CA ILE A 92 3.55 9.60 -20.03
C ILE A 92 2.44 8.88 -20.82
N SER A 93 2.78 8.21 -21.93
CA SER A 93 1.81 7.38 -22.68
C SER A 93 1.51 6.06 -21.97
N SER A 94 0.26 5.58 -22.08
CA SER A 94 -0.24 4.26 -21.65
C SER A 94 0.78 3.11 -21.81
N GLN A 95 1.48 3.08 -22.96
CA GLN A 95 2.44 2.04 -23.33
C GLN A 95 3.71 2.00 -22.47
N ARG A 96 4.12 3.09 -21.83
CA ARG A 96 5.32 3.11 -20.96
C ARG A 96 4.99 2.85 -19.48
N PHE A 97 3.71 2.67 -19.13
CA PHE A 97 3.30 2.48 -17.73
C PHE A 97 3.43 1.06 -17.22
N TYR A 98 3.21 0.05 -18.06
CA TYR A 98 3.34 -1.34 -17.59
C TYR A 98 4.76 -1.63 -17.08
N SER A 99 5.79 -0.94 -17.61
CA SER A 99 7.17 -1.03 -17.14
C SER A 99 7.43 -0.34 -15.80
N LEU A 100 6.58 0.61 -15.38
CA LEU A 100 6.71 1.28 -14.09
C LEU A 100 6.10 0.47 -12.95
N MET A 101 5.11 -0.39 -13.23
CA MET A 101 4.42 -1.16 -12.19
C MET A 101 5.36 -2.05 -11.34
N PRO A 102 6.32 -2.80 -11.92
CA PRO A 102 7.28 -3.55 -11.11
C PRO A 102 8.10 -2.66 -10.16
N ILE A 103 8.43 -1.44 -10.57
CA ILE A 103 9.17 -0.47 -9.75
C ILE A 103 8.29 -0.01 -8.59
N ILE A 104 7.03 0.34 -8.85
CA ILE A 104 6.07 0.75 -7.82
C ILE A 104 5.87 -0.37 -6.79
N THR A 105 5.61 -1.60 -7.24
CA THR A 105 5.45 -2.75 -6.36
C THR A 105 6.72 -3.06 -5.57
N ALA A 106 7.91 -2.88 -6.15
CA ALA A 106 9.18 -3.02 -5.42
C ALA A 106 9.35 -1.95 -4.33
N CYS A 107 8.95 -0.70 -4.59
CA CYS A 107 8.97 0.37 -3.60
C CYS A 107 7.97 0.08 -2.46
N HIS A 108 6.75 -0.36 -2.76
CA HIS A 108 5.77 -0.79 -1.75
C HIS A 108 6.30 -1.94 -0.90
N SER A 109 6.90 -2.95 -1.53
CA SER A 109 7.52 -4.08 -0.85
C SER A 109 8.64 -3.64 0.08
N THR A 110 9.51 -2.73 -0.38
CA THR A 110 10.61 -2.19 0.42
C THR A 110 10.09 -1.49 1.68
N LEU A 111 9.12 -0.60 1.55
CA LEU A 111 8.52 0.08 2.71
C LEU A 111 7.84 -0.89 3.68
N TYR A 112 7.16 -1.90 3.14
CA TYR A 112 6.54 -2.96 3.91
C TYR A 112 7.58 -3.72 4.73
N TYR A 113 8.61 -4.27 4.08
CA TYR A 113 9.63 -5.09 4.76
C TYR A 113 10.42 -4.26 5.77
N MET A 114 10.83 -3.04 5.43
CA MET A 114 11.52 -2.15 6.38
C MET A 114 10.68 -1.89 7.64
N THR A 115 9.37 -1.68 7.49
CA THR A 115 8.49 -1.42 8.62
C THR A 115 8.22 -2.69 9.42
N ALA A 116 7.96 -3.80 8.74
CA ALA A 116 7.70 -5.09 9.36
C ALA A 116 8.92 -5.61 10.14
N ASP A 117 10.12 -5.47 9.57
CA ASP A 117 11.38 -5.85 10.22
C ASP A 117 11.64 -5.02 11.46
N TYR A 118 11.46 -3.70 11.36
CA TYR A 118 11.59 -2.81 12.52
C TYR A 118 10.63 -3.21 13.65
N LEU A 119 9.35 -3.44 13.34
CA LEU A 119 8.34 -3.82 14.33
C LEU A 119 8.62 -5.20 14.94
N ARG A 120 9.08 -6.15 14.13
CA ARG A 120 9.45 -7.49 14.58
C ARG A 120 10.63 -7.47 15.54
N GLU A 121 11.64 -6.65 15.25
CA GLU A 121 12.85 -6.55 16.07
C GLU A 121 12.62 -5.81 17.40
N HIS A 122 11.86 -4.72 17.37
CA HIS A 122 11.70 -3.84 18.54
C HIS A 122 10.47 -4.18 19.39
N TYR A 123 9.47 -4.86 18.83
CA TYR A 123 8.20 -5.17 19.50
C TYR A 123 7.75 -6.62 19.22
N PRO A 124 8.58 -7.65 19.46
CA PRO A 124 8.31 -9.03 19.04
C PRO A 124 6.99 -9.58 19.61
N ASP A 125 6.72 -9.37 20.89
CA ASP A 125 5.53 -9.88 21.57
C ASP A 125 4.23 -9.34 20.94
N PHE A 126 4.22 -8.06 20.57
CA PHE A 126 3.07 -7.43 19.90
C PHE A 126 3.03 -7.75 18.40
N TYR A 127 4.19 -7.95 17.78
CA TYR A 127 4.31 -8.27 16.37
C TYR A 127 3.69 -9.65 16.07
N ASP A 128 4.06 -10.66 16.86
CA ASP A 128 3.57 -12.04 16.72
C ASP A 128 2.28 -12.32 17.49
N LYS A 129 1.73 -11.34 18.25
CA LYS A 129 0.40 -11.43 18.86
C LYS A 129 -0.63 -11.95 17.86
N HIS A 130 -1.27 -13.07 18.23
CA HIS A 130 -2.32 -13.68 17.44
C HIS A 130 -3.54 -12.76 17.37
N ILE A 131 -4.05 -12.56 16.16
CA ILE A 131 -5.29 -11.82 15.88
C ILE A 131 -6.14 -12.70 14.96
N SER A 132 -7.44 -12.79 15.26
CA SER A 132 -8.37 -13.54 14.43
C SER A 132 -8.46 -12.92 13.03
N LEU A 133 -8.81 -13.71 12.02
CA LEU A 133 -8.94 -13.17 10.66
C LEU A 133 -10.12 -12.18 10.58
N TRP A 134 -11.18 -12.42 11.36
CA TRP A 134 -12.33 -11.53 11.49
C TRP A 134 -12.00 -10.18 12.12
N GLU A 135 -11.03 -10.13 13.03
CA GLU A 135 -10.52 -8.87 13.55
C GLU A 135 -9.58 -8.16 12.55
N CYS A 136 -9.08 -8.88 11.54
CA CYS A 136 -8.23 -8.34 10.46
C CYS A 136 -9.01 -7.94 9.18
N LEU A 137 -10.19 -8.56 8.96
CA LEU A 137 -11.19 -8.20 7.94
C LEU A 137 -12.27 -7.29 8.51
#